data_AF-A0ABC8QYE5-F1
#
_entry.id   AF-A0ABC8QYE5-F1
#
_cell.length_a   1.000
_cell.length_b   1.000
_cell.length_c   1.000
_cell.angle_alpha   90.00
_cell.angle_beta   90.00
_cell.angle_gamma   90.00
#
_symmetry.space_group_name_H-M   'P 1'
#
loop_
_entity.id
_entity.type
_entity.pdbx_description
1 polymer ?
#
loop_
_entity_poly.entity_id
_entity_poly.type
_entity_poly.pdbx_seq_one_letter_code
_entity_poly.pdbx_strand_id
1 'polypeptide(L)'
;WAVEVAERTASLVASWQGVGFTHGVLNTDNMSVLGLTIDYGPFGFLDAFDPSYTPNTTDLPGRRYCFANQPDIGLWNIAQFTSTLSAAQLINDKEANYAME
;
A
#
# COMPACT_ATOMS: atom_id res chain seq x y z
N TRP A 1 4.79 6.47 -16.54
CA TRP A 1 5.21 5.24 -15.86
C TRP A 1 4.97 5.32 -14.35
N ALA A 2 5.29 6.42 -13.65
CA ALA A 2 4.97 6.56 -12.22
C ALA A 2 3.46 6.43 -11.93
N VAL A 3 2.62 7.04 -12.76
CA VAL A 3 1.15 6.86 -12.73
C VAL A 3 0.75 5.40 -12.85
N GLU A 4 1.35 4.65 -13.77
CA GLU A 4 1.05 3.22 -13.96
C GLU A 4 1.39 2.40 -12.70
N VAL A 5 2.47 2.74 -11.98
CA VAL A 5 2.80 2.11 -10.69
C VAL A 5 1.74 2.44 -9.63
N ALA A 6 1.27 3.68 -9.58
CA ALA A 6 0.21 4.11 -8.67
C ALA A 6 -1.12 3.39 -8.98
N GLU A 7 -1.53 3.34 -10.24
CA GLU A 7 -2.76 2.65 -10.69
C GLU A 7 -2.72 1.15 -10.37
N ARG A 8 -1.58 0.49 -10.60
CA ARG A 8 -1.37 -0.92 -10.24
C ARG A 8 -1.45 -1.13 -8.74
N THR A 9 -0.87 -0.24 -7.94
CA THR A 9 -0.93 -0.29 -6.48
C THR A 9 -2.36 -0.09 -5.97
N ALA A 10 -3.07 0.90 -6.50
CA ALA A 10 -4.47 1.15 -6.17
C ALA A 10 -5.35 -0.06 -6.52
N SER A 11 -5.16 -0.65 -7.71
CA SER A 11 -5.89 -1.84 -8.16
C SER A 11 -5.61 -3.07 -7.28
N LEU A 12 -4.36 -3.25 -6.86
CA LEU A 12 -3.95 -4.32 -5.95
C LEU A 12 -4.62 -4.18 -4.59
N VAL A 13 -4.53 -2.99 -3.98
CA VAL A 13 -5.14 -2.73 -2.67
C VAL A 13 -6.66 -2.83 -2.75
N ALA A 14 -7.29 -2.32 -3.80
CA ALA A 14 -8.72 -2.50 -4.03
C ALA A 14 -9.12 -3.98 -4.11
N SER A 15 -8.29 -4.81 -4.77
CA SER A 15 -8.51 -6.25 -4.84
C SER A 15 -8.40 -6.90 -3.46
N TRP A 16 -7.43 -6.49 -2.63
CA TRP A 16 -7.33 -6.94 -1.24
C TRP A 16 -8.55 -6.58 -0.41
N GLN A 17 -9.04 -5.34 -0.52
CA GLN A 17 -10.27 -4.91 0.16
C GLN A 17 -11.47 -5.76 -0.29
N GLY A 18 -11.55 -6.09 -1.58
CA GLY A 18 -12.65 -6.88 -2.15
C GLY A 18 -12.70 -8.33 -1.68
N VAL A 19 -11.57 -8.94 -1.34
CA VAL A 19 -11.48 -10.34 -0.87
C VAL A 19 -11.25 -10.46 0.64
N GLY A 20 -11.21 -9.33 1.37
CA GLY A 20 -10.96 -9.33 2.81
C GLY A 20 -9.52 -9.70 3.19
N PHE A 21 -8.54 -9.46 2.31
CA PHE A 21 -7.13 -9.73 2.59
C PHE A 21 -6.48 -8.55 3.33
N THR A 22 -5.74 -8.85 4.40
CA THR A 22 -4.89 -7.90 5.13
C THR A 22 -3.44 -8.36 5.10
N HIS A 23 -2.55 -7.53 4.55
CA HIS A 23 -1.13 -7.87 4.39
C HIS A 23 -0.34 -7.87 5.71
N GLY A 24 -0.68 -6.96 6.63
CA GLY A 24 -0.07 -6.86 7.97
C GLY A 24 1.32 -6.22 8.06
N VAL A 25 2.04 -6.05 6.93
CA VAL A 25 3.37 -5.39 6.88
C VAL A 25 3.56 -4.63 5.56
N LEU A 26 2.83 -3.52 5.39
CA LEU A 26 2.92 -2.68 4.19
C LEU A 26 4.02 -1.61 4.31
N ASN A 27 5.23 -2.05 4.66
CA ASN A 27 6.42 -1.21 4.56
C ASN A 27 6.74 -0.93 3.06
N THR A 28 7.49 0.14 2.78
CA THR A 28 7.81 0.56 1.40
C THR A 28 8.63 -0.47 0.63
N ASP A 29 9.48 -1.25 1.31
CA ASP A 29 10.26 -2.36 0.74
C ASP A 29 9.39 -3.56 0.32
N ASN A 30 8.17 -3.67 0.87
CA ASN A 30 7.18 -4.69 0.53
C ASN A 30 6.18 -4.24 -0.53
N MET A 31 6.39 -3.07 -1.15
CA MET A 31 5.55 -2.56 -2.23
C MET A 31 6.18 -2.86 -3.59
N SER A 32 5.64 -3.85 -4.30
CA SER A 32 6.10 -4.19 -5.64
C SER A 32 5.76 -3.07 -6.63
N VAL A 33 6.76 -2.57 -7.36
CA VAL A 33 6.55 -1.60 -8.48
C VAL A 33 5.68 -2.19 -9.60
N LEU A 34 5.57 -3.52 -9.66
CA LEU A 34 4.75 -4.22 -10.65
C LEU A 34 3.28 -4.37 -10.21
N GLY A 35 2.92 -4.00 -8.98
CA GLY A 35 1.57 -4.20 -8.43
C GLY A 35 1.29 -5.65 -8.01
N LEU A 36 2.31 -6.36 -7.53
CA LEU A 36 2.19 -7.74 -7.04
C LEU A 36 2.13 -7.76 -5.51
N THR A 37 1.35 -8.67 -4.94
CA THR A 37 1.48 -9.03 -3.52
C THR A 37 2.81 -9.77 -3.33
N ILE A 38 3.65 -9.28 -2.41
CA ILE A 38 4.95 -9.87 -2.09
C ILE A 38 5.13 -9.94 -0.57
N ASP A 39 6.16 -10.63 -0.11
CA ASP A 39 6.52 -10.76 1.31
C ASP A 39 5.36 -11.19 2.24
N TYR A 40 4.86 -12.41 2.01
CA TYR A 40 3.84 -13.04 2.84
C TYR A 40 4.41 -13.42 4.22
N GLY A 41 4.33 -12.48 5.16
CA GLY A 41 4.63 -12.69 6.58
C GLY A 41 3.35 -12.88 7.41
N PRO A 42 3.05 -11.98 8.37
CA PRO A 42 1.81 -12.04 9.15
C PRO A 42 0.65 -11.44 8.34
N PHE A 43 0.22 -12.12 7.28
CA PHE A 43 -1.00 -11.77 6.54
C PHE A 43 -2.21 -12.53 7.11
N GLY A 44 -3.41 -12.12 6.72
CA GLY A 44 -4.63 -12.82 7.11
C GLY A 44 -5.82 -12.42 6.26
N PHE A 45 -6.81 -13.31 6.16
CA PHE A 45 -8.11 -13.01 5.58
C PHE A 45 -9.11 -12.75 6.71
N LEU A 46 -10.07 -11.86 6.46
CA LEU A 46 -11.18 -11.62 7.38
C LEU A 46 -12.06 -12.87 7.48
N ASP A 47 -12.20 -13.42 8.68
CA ASP A 47 -13.23 -14.43 8.98
C ASP A 47 -14.59 -13.75 9.22
N ALA A 48 -14.63 -12.87 10.23
CA ALA A 48 -15.72 -11.93 10.46
C ALA A 48 -15.27 -10.54 10.00
N PHE A 49 -16.21 -9.75 9.47
CA PHE A 49 -15.90 -8.40 9.06
C PHE A 49 -15.51 -7.53 10.26
N ASP A 50 -14.25 -7.12 10.30
CA ASP A 50 -13.68 -6.17 11.27
C ASP A 50 -12.77 -5.19 10.53
N PRO A 51 -13.18 -3.92 10.35
CA PRO A 51 -12.34 -2.90 9.73
C PRO A 51 -10.99 -2.70 10.43
N SER A 52 -10.94 -2.98 11.74
CA SER A 52 -9.75 -2.79 12.57
C SER A 52 -8.82 -4.00 12.58
N TYR A 53 -9.17 -5.08 11.87
CA TYR A 53 -8.42 -6.33 11.86
C TYR A 53 -6.98 -6.12 11.38
N THR A 54 -6.02 -6.55 12.19
CA THR A 54 -4.62 -6.70 11.79
C THR A 54 -4.14 -8.10 12.20
N PRO A 55 -3.60 -8.91 11.27
CA PRO A 55 -2.98 -10.19 11.55
C PRO A 55 -1.60 -10.06 12.23
N ASN A 56 -0.98 -8.87 12.17
CA ASN A 56 0.34 -8.63 12.73
C ASN A 56 0.27 -8.24 14.21
N THR A 57 0.72 -9.14 15.08
CA THR A 57 0.73 -8.93 16.54
C THR A 57 1.61 -7.77 16.99
N THR A 58 2.66 -7.44 16.23
CA THR A 58 3.54 -6.30 16.52
C THR A 58 2.92 -4.96 16.12
N ASP A 59 1.93 -4.98 15.22
CA ASP A 59 1.17 -3.81 14.80
C ASP A 59 0.00 -3.48 15.75
N LEU A 60 -0.38 -4.37 16.68
CA LEU A 60 -1.56 -4.19 17.56
C LEU A 60 -1.65 -2.82 18.28
N PRO A 61 -0.57 -2.20 18.78
CA PRO A 61 -0.66 -0.92 19.47
C PRO A 61 -1.09 0.25 18.56
N GLY A 62 -0.70 0.21 17.29
CA GLY A 62 -0.93 1.31 16.33
C GLY A 62 -1.93 0.97 15.23
N ARG A 63 -2.11 -0.32 14.92
CA ARG A 63 -2.95 -0.86 13.85
C ARG A 63 -2.70 -0.15 12.53
N ARG A 64 -1.44 0.19 12.27
CA ARG A 64 -1.01 0.95 11.10
C ARG A 64 -1.42 0.21 9.83
N TYR A 65 -1.29 -1.12 9.82
CA TYR A 65 -1.55 -1.98 8.66
C TYR A 65 -2.85 -2.78 8.80
N CYS A 66 -3.82 -2.29 9.58
CA CYS A 66 -5.12 -2.93 9.65
C CYS A 66 -5.88 -2.84 8.33
N PHE A 67 -6.87 -3.72 8.17
CA PHE A 67 -7.65 -3.89 6.95
C PHE A 67 -8.19 -2.57 6.38
N ALA A 68 -8.78 -1.71 7.20
CA ALA A 68 -9.34 -0.44 6.75
C ALA A 68 -8.28 0.59 6.33
N ASN A 69 -7.06 0.49 6.85
CA ASN A 69 -5.99 1.46 6.61
C ASN A 69 -5.15 1.13 5.36
N GLN A 70 -5.28 -0.07 4.77
CA GLN A 70 -4.45 -0.46 3.61
C GLN A 70 -4.54 0.52 2.43
N PRO A 71 -5.71 1.11 2.07
CA PRO A 71 -5.79 2.14 1.02
C PRO A 71 -4.94 3.37 1.32
N ASP A 72 -5.06 3.93 2.53
CA ASP A 72 -4.32 5.13 2.93
C ASP A 72 -2.81 4.86 3.03
N ILE A 73 -2.42 3.67 3.51
CA ILE A 73 -1.02 3.25 3.54
C ILE A 73 -0.48 3.05 2.12
N GLY A 74 -1.27 2.48 1.22
CA GLY A 74 -0.92 2.35 -0.20
C GLY A 74 -0.61 3.72 -0.83
N LEU A 75 -1.49 4.70 -0.63
CA LEU A 75 -1.29 6.08 -1.07
C LEU A 75 -0.04 6.70 -0.44
N TRP A 76 0.15 6.51 0.88
CA TRP A 76 1.32 7.03 1.58
C TRP A 76 2.64 6.44 1.01
N ASN A 77 2.65 5.15 0.67
CA ASN A 77 3.80 4.49 0.05
C ASN A 77 4.09 5.03 -1.36
N ILE A 78 3.05 5.32 -2.17
CA ILE A 78 3.23 6.00 -3.47
C ILE A 78 3.78 7.41 -3.28
N ALA A 79 3.37 8.15 -2.24
CA ALA A 79 3.94 9.46 -1.93
C ALA A 79 5.45 9.40 -1.63
N GLN A 80 5.89 8.38 -0.87
CA GLN A 80 7.33 8.18 -0.62
C GLN A 80 8.09 7.83 -1.91
N PHE A 81 7.48 7.00 -2.76
CA PHE A 81 8.05 6.62 -4.04
C PHE A 81 8.24 7.82 -4.97
N THR A 82 7.18 8.62 -5.19
CA THR A 82 7.22 9.79 -6.07
C THR A 82 8.14 10.88 -5.52
N SER A 83 8.15 11.10 -4.20
CA SER A 83 9.08 12.04 -3.55
C SER A 83 10.54 11.67 -3.81
N THR A 84 10.89 10.39 -3.74
CA THR A 84 12.26 9.91 -4.01
C THR A 84 12.66 10.15 -5.47
N LEU A 85 11.75 9.90 -6.41
CA LEU A 85 12.00 10.13 -7.85
C LEU A 85 12.15 11.61 -8.18
N SER A 86 11.34 12.48 -7.57
CA SER A 86 11.45 13.94 -7.72
C SER A 86 12.78 14.44 -7.16
N ALA A 87 13.18 13.98 -5.97
CA ALA A 87 14.47 14.33 -5.37
C ALA A 87 15.67 13.88 -6.24
N ALA A 88 15.54 12.75 -6.93
CA ALA A 88 16.53 12.25 -7.89
C ALA A 88 16.47 12.92 -9.27
N GLN A 89 15.58 13.90 -9.49
CA GLN A 89 15.35 14.57 -10.77
C GLN A 89 14.96 13.63 -11.91
N LEU A 90 14.30 12.51 -11.59
CA LEU A 90 13.83 11.53 -12.57
C LEU A 90 12.42 11.83 -13.08
N ILE A 91 11.64 12.58 -12.30
CA ILE A 91 10.32 13.10 -12.64
C ILE A 91 10.21 14.55 -12.17
N ASN A 92 9.33 15.34 -12.78
CA ASN A 92 9.01 16.69 -12.31
C ASN A 92 7.82 16.71 -11.34
N ASP A 93 7.59 17.84 -10.68
CA ASP A 93 6.51 18.00 -9.69
C ASP A 93 5.11 17.75 -10.28
N LYS A 94 4.90 18.08 -11.56
CA LYS A 94 3.62 17.83 -12.23
C LYS A 94 3.38 16.32 -12.40
N GLU A 95 4.41 15.57 -12.78
CA GLU A 95 4.35 14.11 -12.87
C GLU A 95 4.17 13.45 -11.50
N ALA A 96 4.85 13.96 -10.47
CA ALA A 96 4.71 13.48 -9.10
C ALA A 96 3.29 13.70 -8.56
N ASN A 97 2.73 14.90 -8.75
CA ASN A 97 1.37 15.22 -8.33
C ASN A 97 0.33 14.39 -9.10
N TYR A 98 0.52 14.20 -10.41
CA TYR A 98 -0.41 13.41 -11.22
C TYR A 98 -0.43 11.92 -10.85
N ALA A 99 0.67 11.37 -10.29
CA ALA A 99 0.68 10.01 -9.77
C ALA A 99 -0.01 9.86 -8.39
N MET A 100 -0.32 10.98 -7.73
CA MET A 100 -0.96 11.04 -6.41
C MET A 100 -2.45 11.39 -6.48
N GLU A 101 -2.95 11.78 -7.66
CA GLU A 101 -4.37 12.03 -7.96
C GLU A 101 -5.11 10.72 -8.29
#